data_AF-A0A1G9GGJ4-F1
#
_entry.id   AF-A0A1G9GGJ4-F1
#
_cell.length_a   1.000
_cell.length_b   1.000
_cell.length_c   1.000
_cell.angle_alpha   90.00
_cell.angle_beta   90.00
_cell.angle_gamma   90.00
#
_symmetry.space_group_name_H-M   'P 1'
#
loop_
_entity.id
_entity.type
_entity.pdbx_description
1 polymer ?
#
loop_
_entity_poly.entity_id
_entity_poly.type
_entity_poly.pdbx_seq_one_letter_code
_entity_poly.pdbx_strand_id
1 'polypeptide(L)' 'MASSGNNGAAKFLPDRGEPVPLGEAPAVATVHPSAVLRAPDREAAYEGFLADLRAAARAA' A
#
# COMPACT_ATOMS: atom_id res chain seq x y z
N MET A 1 12.82 -14.35 -6.96
CA MET A 1 12.40 -14.06 -8.35
C MET A 1 11.08 -13.31 -8.28
N ALA A 2 10.99 -12.18 -8.98
CA ALA A 2 10.05 -11.09 -8.72
C ALA A 2 8.57 -11.53 -8.74
N SER A 3 7.84 -11.21 -7.67
CA SER A 3 6.37 -11.16 -7.70
C SER A 3 5.96 -9.94 -8.51
N SER A 4 5.85 -10.14 -9.82
CA SER A 4 5.25 -9.19 -10.74
C SER A 4 3.74 -9.25 -10.57
N GLY A 5 3.17 -8.31 -9.83
CA GLY A 5 1.74 -8.19 -9.63
C GLY A 5 1.37 -6.92 -8.90
N ASN A 6 1.29 -5.80 -9.62
CA ASN A 6 0.69 -4.57 -9.11
C ASN A 6 0.10 -3.74 -10.25
N ASN A 7 -1.19 -3.97 -10.44
CA ASN A 7 -2.04 -3.48 -11.51
C ASN A 7 -2.21 -1.95 -11.41
N GLY A 8 -1.45 -1.23 -12.23
CA GLY A 8 -1.74 0.12 -12.76
C GLY A 8 -1.69 1.32 -11.79
N ALA A 9 -2.37 1.26 -10.64
CA ALA A 9 -2.62 2.44 -9.80
C ALA A 9 -1.53 2.74 -8.77
N ALA A 10 -0.65 1.77 -8.47
CA ALA A 10 0.26 1.82 -7.32
C ALA A 10 1.75 1.69 -7.67
N LYS A 11 2.11 1.80 -8.95
CA LYS A 11 3.46 1.48 -9.44
C LYS A 11 4.57 2.40 -8.88
N PHE A 12 4.22 3.55 -8.30
CA PHE A 12 5.18 4.58 -7.89
C PHE A 12 4.90 5.19 -6.51
N LEU A 13 4.52 4.39 -5.52
CA LEU A 13 4.73 4.81 -4.13
C LEU A 13 6.10 4.30 -3.69
N PRO A 14 7.09 5.18 -3.50
CA PRO A 14 8.32 4.81 -2.80
C PRO A 14 7.95 4.25 -1.44
N ASP A 15 8.63 3.17 -1.04
CA ASP A 15 8.50 2.57 0.29
C ASP A 15 7.06 2.14 0.67
N ARG A 16 6.24 1.79 -0.33
CA ARG A 16 4.87 1.31 -0.10
C ARG A 16 4.86 0.09 0.81
N GLY A 17 4.03 0.14 1.85
CA GLY A 17 3.83 -0.99 2.76
C GLY A 17 4.95 -1.17 3.78
N GLU A 18 6.03 -0.39 3.67
CA GLU A 18 7.15 -0.38 4.61
C GLU A 18 6.93 0.72 5.66
N PRO A 19 7.03 0.40 6.97
CA PRO A 19 7.04 1.42 8.01
C PRO A 19 8.28 2.30 7.89
N VAL A 20 8.06 3.60 7.72
CA VAL A 20 9.11 4.62 7.71
C VAL A 20 8.97 5.53 8.94
N PRO A 21 10.08 6.08 9.47
CA PRO A 21 10.00 7.06 10.55
C PRO A 21 9.25 8.33 10.11
N LEU A 22 8.27 8.77 10.90
CA LEU A 22 7.57 10.05 10.75
C LEU A 22 7.51 10.77 12.11
N GLY A 23 8.59 11.49 12.42
CA GLY A 23 8.75 12.09 13.75
C GLY A 23 8.91 11.01 14.82
N GLU A 24 8.05 11.04 15.83
CA GLU A 24 8.06 10.08 16.95
C GLU A 24 7.25 8.81 16.67
N ALA A 25 6.55 8.72 15.54
CA ALA A 25 5.72 7.58 15.17
C ALA A 25 6.12 7.00 13.80
N PRO A 26 5.90 5.69 13.55
CA PRO A 26 6.04 5.13 12.23
C PRO A 26 4.86 5.53 11.33
N ALA A 27 5.13 5.67 10.04
CA ALA A 27 4.12 5.87 9.00
C ALA A 27 4.26 4.81 7.92
N VAL A 28 3.17 4.44 7.25
CA VAL A 28 3.18 3.53 6.11
C VAL A 28 2.56 4.23 4.91
N ALA A 29 3.32 4.32 3.82
CA ALA A 29 2.81 4.84 2.56
C ALA A 29 1.85 3.81 1.94
N THR A 30 0.65 4.25 1.57
CA THR A 30 -0.39 3.40 0.95
C THR A 30 -1.18 4.14 -0.13
N VAL A 31 -1.89 3.39 -0.95
CA VAL A 31 -2.79 3.95 -1.97
C VAL A 31 -4.00 4.62 -1.31
N HIS A 32 -4.43 5.76 -1.87
CA HIS A 32 -5.64 6.42 -1.40
C HIS A 32 -6.89 5.57 -1.75
N PRO A 33 -7.89 5.44 -0.87
CA PRO A 33 -9.07 4.59 -1.09
C PRO A 33 -9.83 4.90 -2.39
N SER A 34 -9.89 6.18 -2.81
CA SER A 34 -10.54 6.55 -4.07
C SER A 34 -9.88 5.94 -5.32
N ALA A 35 -8.58 5.64 -5.28
CA ALA A 35 -7.87 4.99 -6.37
C ALA A 35 -8.22 3.50 -6.47
N VAL A 36 -8.44 2.83 -5.33
CA VAL A 36 -8.90 1.42 -5.28
C VAL A 36 -10.25 1.28 -5.96
N LEU A 37 -11.17 2.23 -5.75
CA LEU A 37 -12.50 2.22 -6.36
C LEU A 37 -12.49 2.32 -7.89
N ARG A 38 -11.42 2.85 -8.48
CA ARG A 38 -11.28 3.09 -9.92
C ARG A 38 -10.24 2.18 -10.57
N ALA A 39 -9.66 1.26 -9.81
CA ALA A 39 -8.61 0.38 -10.31
C ALA A 39 -9.17 -0.59 -11.36
N PRO A 40 -8.45 -0.84 -12.47
CA PRO A 40 -8.84 -1.84 -13.46
C PRO A 40 -9.01 -3.23 -12.85
N ASP A 41 -8.20 -3.54 -11.83
CA ASP A 41 -8.35 -4.70 -10.97
C ASP A 41 -8.52 -4.22 -9.52
N ARG A 42 -9.78 -4.08 -9.11
CA ARG A 42 -10.16 -3.58 -7.79
C ARG A 42 -9.81 -4.56 -6.68
N GLU A 43 -9.91 -5.86 -6.91
CA GLU A 43 -9.64 -6.88 -5.89
C GLU A 43 -8.16 -6.87 -5.53
N ALA A 44 -7.28 -6.92 -6.52
CA ALA A 44 -5.84 -6.83 -6.29
C ALA A 44 -5.44 -5.50 -5.63
N ALA A 45 -6.06 -4.38 -6.03
CA ALA A 45 -5.81 -3.07 -5.42
C ALA A 45 -6.26 -3.01 -3.94
N TYR A 46 -7.40 -3.63 -3.62
CA TYR A 46 -7.93 -3.70 -2.27
C TYR A 46 -7.09 -4.61 -1.37
N GLU A 47 -6.65 -5.77 -1.86
CA GLU A 47 -5.75 -6.65 -1.11
C GLU A 47 -4.42 -5.97 -0.80
N GLY A 48 -3.85 -5.24 -1.77
CA GLY A 48 -2.65 -4.43 -1.53
C GLY A 48 -2.87 -3.33 -0.50
N PHE A 49 -4.03 -2.66 -0.53
CA PHE A 49 -4.39 -1.65 0.48
C PHE A 49 -4.50 -2.25 1.89
N LEU A 50 -5.14 -3.42 2.03
CA LEU A 50 -5.24 -4.12 3.30
C LEU A 50 -3.88 -4.60 3.81
N ALA A 51 -2.99 -5.05 2.92
CA ALA A 51 -1.63 -5.43 3.29
C ALA A 51 -0.87 -4.26 3.94
N ASP A 52 -0.96 -3.06 3.34
CA ASP A 52 -0.33 -1.84 3.88
C ASP A 52 -0.92 -1.47 5.27
N LEU A 53 -2.24 -1.53 5.43
CA LEU A 53 -2.90 -1.24 6.72
C LEU A 53 -2.49 -2.23 7.82
N ARG A 54 -2.36 -3.52 7.47
CA ARG A 54 -1.87 -4.54 8.41
C ARG A 54 -0.41 -4.30 8.78
N ALA A 55 0.41 -3.75 7.88
CA ALA A 55 1.78 -3.34 8.20
C ALA A 55 1.79 -2.19 9.20
N ALA A 56 0.95 -1.17 9.00
CA ALA A 56 0.80 -0.06 9.94
C ALA A 56 0.37 -0.53 11.34
N ALA A 57 -0.61 -1.44 11.40
CA ALA A 57 -1.10 -2.01 12.67
C ALA A 57 -0.05 -2.82 13.45
N ARG A 58 0.98 -3.35 12.78
CA ARG A 58 2.10 -4.06 13.43
C ARG A 58 3.23 -3.13 13.86
N ALA A 59 3.30 -1.93 13.29
CA ALA A 59 4.35 -0.95 13.58
C ALA A 59 4.00 -0.02 14.75
N ALA A 60 2.70 0.12 15.07
CA ALA A 60 2.19 0.82 16.24
C ALA A 60 2.24 -0.04 17.50
#